data_AF-A0AB35U4T4-F1
#
_entry.id   AF-A0AB35U4T4-F1
#
_cell.length_a   1.000
_cell.length_b   1.000
_cell.length_c   1.000
_cell.angle_alpha   90.00
_cell.angle_beta   90.00
_cell.angle_gamma   90.00
#
_symmetry.space_group_name_H-M   'P 1'
#
loop_
_entity.id
_entity.type
_entity.pdbx_description
1 polymer ?
#
loop_
_entity_poly.entity_id
_entity_poly.type
_entity_poly.pdbx_seq_one_letter_code
_entity_poly.pdbx_strand_id
1 'polypeptide(L)'
;MIEGPKLCGKITTAEQKAKSIHYMSLPEDRDENLRMAQINPSFLLTGATPRLIDEWQIAPELWDTVRFEVDHRNKTGQFILTGSAISPE
;
A
#
# COMPACT_ATOMS: atom_id res chain seq x y z
N MET A 1 -8.17 5.92 -1.93
CA MET A 1 -7.29 5.34 -2.96
C MET A 1 -6.80 6.48 -3.83
N ILE A 2 -5.48 6.58 -4.06
CA ILE A 2 -4.90 7.61 -4.96
C ILE A 2 -4.36 6.89 -6.19
N GLU A 3 -4.97 7.11 -7.35
CA GLU A 3 -4.63 6.45 -8.62
C GLU A 3 -4.38 7.44 -9.75
N GLY A 4 -3.56 7.03 -10.71
CA GLY A 4 -3.36 7.72 -11.98
C GLY A 4 -1.96 7.49 -12.57
N PRO A 5 -1.56 8.25 -13.62
CA PRO A 5 -0.29 8.04 -14.29
C PRO A 5 0.92 8.30 -13.39
N LYS A 6 2.05 7.61 -13.65
CA LYS A 6 3.33 7.86 -12.96
C LYS A 6 3.73 9.35 -13.07
N LEU A 7 4.43 9.85 -12.05
CA LEU A 7 4.97 11.23 -11.96
C LEU A 7 3.97 12.40 -11.81
N CYS A 8 2.68 12.16 -11.54
CA CYS A 8 1.73 13.26 -11.27
C CYS A 8 1.66 13.72 -9.79
N GLY A 9 2.72 13.52 -8.98
CA GLY A 9 2.76 14.00 -7.58
C GLY A 9 1.90 13.21 -6.57
N LYS A 10 1.39 12.03 -6.95
CA LYS A 10 0.55 11.17 -6.09
C LYS A 10 1.29 10.68 -4.85
N ILE A 11 2.51 10.17 -5.06
CA ILE A 11 3.37 9.65 -4.00
C ILE A 11 3.77 10.79 -3.06
N THR A 12 4.26 11.91 -3.60
CA THR A 12 4.68 13.08 -2.79
C THR A 12 3.58 13.60 -1.87
N THR A 13 2.33 13.63 -2.34
CA THR A 13 1.18 14.04 -1.51
C THR A 13 0.82 12.98 -0.46
N ALA A 14 0.95 11.69 -0.80
CA ALA A 14 0.70 10.59 0.12
C ALA A 14 1.74 10.53 1.24
N GLU A 15 3.02 10.72 0.90
CA GLU A 15 4.15 10.74 1.84
C GLU A 15 3.99 11.85 2.89
N GLN A 16 3.54 13.04 2.49
CA GLN A 16 3.29 14.16 3.44
C GLN A 16 2.20 13.85 4.47
N LYS A 17 1.26 12.94 4.16
CA LYS A 17 0.16 12.55 5.06
C LYS A 17 0.43 11.25 5.81
N ALA A 18 1.42 10.47 5.38
CA ALA A 18 1.76 9.19 5.98
C ALA A 18 2.63 9.37 7.22
N LYS A 19 2.39 8.56 8.26
CA LYS A 19 3.30 8.44 9.41
C LYS A 19 4.28 7.28 9.28
N SER A 20 4.02 6.36 8.36
CA SER A 20 4.95 5.32 7.94
C SER A 20 4.66 4.92 6.49
N ILE A 21 5.68 4.47 5.77
CA ILE A 21 5.59 4.14 4.36
C ILE A 21 6.17 2.75 4.15
N HIS A 22 5.58 1.99 3.24
CA HIS A 22 6.08 0.72 2.76
C HIS A 22 5.93 0.66 1.24
N TYR A 23 7.06 0.50 0.56
CA TYR A 23 7.12 0.46 -0.90
C TYR A 23 7.18 -0.99 -1.38
N MET A 24 6.09 -1.49 -1.98
CA MET A 24 6.03 -2.87 -2.43
C MET A 24 6.96 -3.14 -3.62
N SER A 25 7.22 -2.11 -4.44
CA SER A 25 7.91 -2.21 -5.72
C SER A 25 9.40 -1.83 -5.67
N LEU A 26 9.95 -1.52 -4.49
CA LEU A 26 11.39 -1.25 -4.32
C LEU A 26 12.20 -2.45 -4.84
N PRO A 27 13.11 -2.29 -5.83
CA PRO A 27 13.79 -3.42 -6.47
C PRO A 27 14.53 -4.35 -5.49
N GLU A 28 15.09 -3.78 -4.41
CA GLU A 28 15.85 -4.51 -3.40
C GLU A 28 14.97 -5.45 -2.56
N ASP A 29 13.72 -5.04 -2.29
CA ASP A 29 12.82 -5.73 -1.37
C ASP A 29 11.64 -6.43 -2.09
N ARG A 30 11.48 -6.21 -3.40
CA ARG A 30 10.28 -6.58 -4.16
C ARG A 30 9.90 -8.05 -4.01
N ASP A 31 10.85 -8.96 -4.19
CA ASP A 31 10.56 -10.40 -4.14
C ASP A 31 10.23 -10.87 -2.71
N GLU A 32 10.89 -10.28 -1.70
CA GLU A 32 10.57 -10.53 -0.30
C GLU A 32 9.18 -9.99 0.06
N ASN A 33 8.84 -8.79 -0.38
CA ASN A 33 7.52 -8.18 -0.16
C ASN A 33 6.40 -9.01 -0.79
N LEU A 34 6.59 -9.50 -2.03
CA LEU A 34 5.63 -10.39 -2.69
C LEU A 34 5.45 -11.70 -1.92
N ARG A 35 6.55 -12.31 -1.46
CA ARG A 35 6.50 -13.52 -0.64
C ARG A 35 5.81 -13.27 0.70
N MET A 36 6.10 -12.15 1.35
CA MET A 36 5.47 -11.76 2.61
C MET A 36 3.98 -11.47 2.45
N ALA A 37 3.56 -10.89 1.33
CA ALA A 37 2.14 -10.67 1.04
C ALA A 37 1.36 -12.00 0.92
N GLN A 38 2.02 -13.05 0.42
CA GLN A 38 1.40 -14.39 0.32
C GLN A 38 1.39 -15.14 1.66
N ILE A 39 2.44 -15.00 2.47
CA ILE A 39 2.59 -15.77 3.72
C ILE A 39 1.90 -15.08 4.90
N ASN A 40 2.09 -13.76 5.03
CA ASN A 40 1.58 -12.96 6.14
C ASN A 40 1.35 -11.50 5.71
N PRO A 41 0.28 -11.21 4.94
CA PRO A 41 0.01 -9.86 4.44
C PRO A 41 -0.26 -8.85 5.56
N SER A 42 -0.78 -9.31 6.71
CA SER A 42 -1.04 -8.44 7.88
C SER A 42 0.25 -7.82 8.43
N PHE A 43 1.38 -8.52 8.31
CA PHE A 43 2.68 -7.99 8.71
C PHE A 43 3.07 -6.73 7.92
N LEU A 44 2.78 -6.69 6.62
CA LEU A 44 3.09 -5.54 5.76
C LEU A 44 2.26 -4.29 6.12
N LEU A 45 1.14 -4.48 6.82
CA LEU A 45 0.28 -3.41 7.33
C LEU A 45 0.75 -2.83 8.67
N THR A 46 1.77 -3.40 9.31
CA THR A 46 2.27 -2.94 10.61
C THR A 46 3.06 -1.64 10.48
N GLY A 47 2.78 -0.65 11.33
CA GLY A 47 3.46 0.64 11.31
C GLY A 47 2.60 1.78 11.83
N ALA A 48 3.17 2.98 11.90
CA ALA A 48 2.45 4.17 12.35
C ALA A 48 1.39 4.61 11.32
N THR A 49 0.19 4.94 11.80
CA THR A 49 -0.96 5.31 10.97
C THR A 49 -1.13 6.83 10.84
N PRO A 50 -1.46 7.40 9.66
CA PRO A 50 -1.81 6.69 8.43
C PRO A 50 -0.59 6.03 7.77
N ARG A 51 -0.71 4.75 7.41
CA ARG A 51 0.37 3.99 6.76
C ARG A 51 0.19 3.99 5.24
N LEU A 52 1.20 4.44 4.50
CA LEU A 52 1.22 4.35 3.05
C LEU A 52 1.73 2.97 2.62
N ILE A 53 0.93 2.27 1.81
CA ILE A 53 1.36 1.08 1.07
C ILE A 53 1.39 1.47 -0.41
N ASP A 54 2.60 1.58 -0.96
CA ASP A 54 2.80 1.98 -2.35
C ASP A 54 2.88 0.79 -3.29
N GLU A 55 2.27 0.95 -4.46
CA GLU A 55 2.09 -0.08 -5.49
C GLU A 55 1.44 -1.36 -4.95
N TRP A 56 0.38 -1.22 -4.14
CA TRP A 56 -0.33 -2.37 -3.55
C TRP A 56 -0.83 -3.38 -4.60
N GLN A 57 -1.05 -2.92 -5.83
CA GLN A 57 -1.61 -3.72 -6.94
C GLN A 57 -0.71 -4.90 -7.33
N ILE A 58 0.59 -4.86 -7.00
CA ILE A 58 1.50 -5.98 -7.28
C ILE A 58 1.25 -7.18 -6.37
N ALA A 59 0.52 -6.98 -5.26
CA ALA A 59 0.11 -8.01 -4.32
C ALA A 59 -1.37 -7.81 -3.93
N PRO A 60 -2.32 -8.27 -4.77
CA PRO A 60 -3.75 -8.10 -4.55
C PRO A 60 -4.27 -8.57 -3.19
N GLU A 61 -3.59 -9.52 -2.54
CA GLU A 61 -3.88 -10.03 -1.19
C GLU A 61 -3.90 -8.92 -0.12
N LEU A 62 -3.16 -7.84 -0.35
CA LEU A 62 -3.15 -6.68 0.55
C LEU A 62 -4.51 -5.98 0.60
N TRP A 63 -5.29 -5.99 -0.49
CA TRP A 63 -6.60 -5.34 -0.51
C TRP A 63 -7.57 -5.95 0.51
N ASP A 64 -7.71 -7.28 0.48
CA ASP A 64 -8.58 -7.98 1.41
C ASP A 64 -8.10 -7.84 2.86
N THR A 65 -6.78 -7.88 3.06
CA THR A 65 -6.18 -7.71 4.38
C THR A 65 -6.43 -6.30 4.94
N VAL A 66 -6.27 -5.26 4.11
CA VAL A 66 -6.55 -3.87 4.50
C VAL A 66 -8.02 -3.69 4.83
N ARG A 67 -8.92 -4.24 4.01
CA ARG A 67 -10.37 -4.18 4.27
C ARG A 67 -10.71 -4.82 5.61
N PHE A 68 -10.22 -6.03 5.85
CA PHE A 68 -10.39 -6.73 7.12
C PHE A 68 -9.90 -5.89 8.30
N GLU A 69 -8.69 -5.32 8.22
CA GLU A 69 -8.12 -4.52 9.31
C GLU A 69 -8.86 -3.20 9.56
N VAL A 70 -9.33 -2.52 8.51
CA VAL A 70 -10.15 -1.31 8.65
C VAL A 70 -11.47 -1.64 9.36
N ASP A 71 -12.13 -2.72 8.95
CA ASP A 71 -13.39 -3.17 9.55
C ASP A 71 -13.21 -3.54 11.04
N HIS A 72 -12.10 -4.20 11.40
CA HIS A 72 -11.83 -4.62 12.78
C HIS A 72 -11.41 -3.47 13.69
N ARG A 73 -10.62 -2.51 13.19
CA ARG A 73 -10.15 -1.36 13.99
C ARG A 73 -11.22 -0.31 14.22
N ASN A 74 -12.26 -0.28 13.37
CA ASN A 74 -13.35 0.68 13.40
C ASN A 74 -12.86 2.14 13.52
N LYS A 75 -11.77 2.45 12.82
CA LYS A 75 -11.11 3.77 12.80
C LYS A 75 -10.85 4.19 11.37
N THR A 76 -11.09 5.47 11.07
CA THR A 76 -10.83 6.05 9.76
C THR A 76 -9.35 6.43 9.60
N GLY A 77 -8.90 6.59 8.35
CA GLY A 77 -7.57 7.13 8.04
C GLY A 77 -6.38 6.23 8.42
N GLN A 78 -6.58 4.91 8.49
CA GLN A 78 -5.53 3.96 8.89
C GLN A 78 -4.49 3.73 7.79
N PHE A 79 -4.94 3.65 6.54
CA PHE A 79 -4.11 3.29 5.39
C PHE A 79 -4.28 4.29 4.24
N ILE A 80 -3.18 4.53 3.54
CA ILE A 80 -3.14 5.23 2.26
C ILE A 80 -2.65 4.19 1.24
N LEU A 81 -3.46 3.91 0.23
CA LEU A 81 -3.09 2.99 -0.84
C LEU A 81 -2.86 3.79 -2.12
N THR A 82 -1.67 3.63 -2.69
CA THR A 82 -1.30 4.17 -4.01
C THR A 82 -1.04 3.01 -4.97
N GLY A 83 -1.35 3.22 -6.24
CA GLY A 83 -0.89 2.33 -7.28
C GLY A 83 -0.94 2.97 -8.65
N SER A 84 -0.04 2.54 -9.50
CA SER A 84 -0.02 2.93 -10.90
C SER A 84 -1.24 2.38 -11.61
N ALA A 85 -2.05 3.25 -12.23
CA ALA A 85 -2.99 2.79 -13.24
C ALA A 85 -2.16 2.40 -14.48
N ILE A 86 -1.93 1.10 -14.69
CA ILE A 86 -1.45 0.60 -15.97
C ILE A 86 -2.62 0.76 -16.93
N SER A 87 -2.56 1.72 -17.86
CA SER A 87 -3.49 1.74 -18.99
C SER A 87 -3.34 0.39 -19.71
N PRO A 88 -4.42 -0.37 -19.95
CA PRO A 88 -4.36 -1.44 -20.92
C PRO A 88 -4.05 -0.80 -22.29
N GLU A 89 -3.01 -1.28 -22.97
CA GLU A 89 -2.89 -1.07 -24.42
C GLU A 89 -4.03 -1.81 -25.14
#